data_AF-A0A512PJU1-F1
#
_entry.id   AF-A0A512PJU1-F1
#
_cell.length_a   1.000
_cell.length_b   1.000
_cell.length_c   1.000
_cell.angle_alpha   90.00
_cell.angle_beta   90.00
_cell.angle_gamma   90.00
#
_symmetry.space_group_name_H-M   'P 1'
#
loop_
_entity.id
_entity.type
_entity.pdbx_description
1 polymer ?
#
loop_
_entity_poly.entity_id
_entity_poly.type
_entity_poly.pdbx_seq_one_letter_code
_entity_poly.pdbx_strand_id
1 'polypeptide(L)'
;MAYQIANGVQLQVVPTKKFKNTKVVINFTFPTNHRNFAKLALLAELLENASAKYHSEMLVSRKLSEMYGASYGVSVLRYGNQHTLQVKMTYPNDRYLPGDQDLTTQVFSFLEEMIENPLANEGQFDAAYFKIHQTNMINYLDSIVDNKEYYATLQLQRLYYPNDPDHGAFLLGDVASFKQITPKQLYTYYLTILKTAEITILVGGDVAIDKIQTELSRFRSFGDRQPAKYELKVIPAPVSQVATGEQTLVGSQSILSMGYQLPIYFGDQDYFAAMIFNQLFGGSSQSLLFTNVREKESLAYDIHSNYNSLFGMVTVQAGIDQKNEKQVSQMVPQQLNKIVAGDYDDQLLAGIKQALINQHRSEGDHLAALIDKQYLQQIMGFSIADTEWESQVNSVNRTAISAVAKRLQLRAVFTLNSEEGTNGVD
;
A
#
# COMPACT_ATOMS: atom_id res chain seq x y z
N MET A 1 -4.73 -20.31 11.18
CA MET A 1 -4.07 -21.63 11.03
C MET A 1 -3.21 -21.59 9.79
N ALA A 2 -2.03 -22.21 9.80
CA ALA A 2 -1.11 -22.20 8.65
C ALA A 2 -0.89 -23.63 8.13
N TYR A 3 -0.87 -23.79 6.81
CA TYR A 3 -0.70 -25.06 6.11
C TYR A 3 0.30 -24.88 4.98
N GLN A 4 1.18 -25.86 4.80
CA GLN A 4 2.08 -25.89 3.66
C GLN A 4 1.38 -26.61 2.50
N ILE A 5 1.21 -25.93 1.37
CA ILE A 5 0.66 -26.54 0.15
C ILE A 5 1.78 -27.17 -0.67
N ALA A 6 2.90 -26.45 -0.79
CA ALA A 6 4.15 -26.89 -1.38
C ALA A 6 5.30 -26.08 -0.77
N ASN A 7 6.56 -26.42 -1.03
CA ASN A 7 7.68 -25.57 -0.64
C ASN A 7 7.55 -24.18 -1.30
N GLY A 8 7.54 -23.12 -0.50
CA GLY A 8 7.31 -21.75 -0.95
C GLY A 8 5.86 -21.42 -1.35
N VAL A 9 4.89 -22.29 -1.02
CA VAL A 9 3.45 -22.03 -1.15
C VAL A 9 2.75 -22.32 0.17
N GLN A 10 2.22 -21.29 0.81
CA GLN A 10 1.62 -21.39 2.13
C GLN A 10 0.16 -20.93 2.10
N LEU A 11 -0.71 -21.69 2.78
CA LEU A 11 -2.10 -21.33 3.05
C LEU A 11 -2.22 -20.86 4.50
N GLN A 12 -2.86 -19.72 4.70
CA GLN A 12 -3.27 -19.21 5.98
C GLN A 12 -4.78 -19.03 6.03
N VAL A 13 -5.41 -19.68 7.00
CA VAL A 13 -6.86 -19.59 7.20
C VAL A 13 -7.15 -18.77 8.44
N VAL A 14 -8.02 -17.77 8.29
CA VAL A 14 -8.63 -16.97 9.37
C VAL A 14 -10.08 -17.47 9.54
N PRO A 15 -10.30 -18.58 10.26
CA PRO A 15 -11.62 -19.16 10.41
C PRO A 15 -12.49 -18.25 11.26
N THR A 16 -13.63 -17.81 10.73
CA THR A 16 -14.55 -16.96 11.48
C THR A 16 -15.98 -17.10 10.97
N LYS A 17 -16.92 -17.19 11.91
CA LYS A 17 -18.36 -17.22 11.62
C LYS A 17 -19.01 -15.84 11.67
N LYS A 18 -18.24 -14.80 12.01
CA LYS A 18 -18.70 -13.41 12.18
C LYS A 18 -19.26 -12.79 10.90
N PHE A 19 -18.75 -13.20 9.75
CA PHE A 19 -19.06 -12.59 8.46
C PHE A 19 -19.94 -13.48 7.58
N LYS A 20 -20.67 -12.84 6.67
CA LYS A 20 -21.52 -13.52 5.67
C LYS A 20 -20.84 -13.75 4.32
N ASN A 21 -19.62 -13.26 4.17
CA ASN A 21 -18.78 -13.44 3.01
C ASN A 21 -17.53 -14.26 3.36
N THR A 22 -16.88 -14.73 2.32
CA THR A 22 -15.55 -15.31 2.34
C THR A 22 -14.63 -14.41 1.52
N LYS A 23 -13.39 -14.23 1.97
CA LYS A 23 -12.37 -13.50 1.22
C LYS A 23 -11.14 -14.39 1.02
N VAL A 24 -10.66 -14.43 -0.22
CA VAL A 24 -9.44 -15.12 -0.64
C VAL A 24 -8.46 -14.05 -1.15
N VAL A 25 -7.22 -14.12 -0.69
CA VAL A 25 -6.11 -13.28 -1.15
C VAL A 25 -4.97 -14.19 -1.53
N ILE A 26 -4.40 -14.01 -2.72
CA ILE A 26 -3.25 -14.78 -3.21
C ILE A 26 -2.15 -13.77 -3.55
N ASN A 27 -1.10 -13.78 -2.75
CA ASN A 27 0.05 -12.88 -2.87
C ASN A 27 1.19 -13.62 -3.55
N PHE A 28 1.55 -13.21 -4.77
CA PHE A 28 2.77 -13.64 -5.45
C PHE A 28 3.86 -12.62 -5.15
N THR A 29 4.80 -12.99 -4.29
CA THR A 29 5.78 -12.07 -3.70
C THR A 29 7.19 -12.37 -4.18
N PHE A 30 7.96 -11.32 -4.46
CA PHE A 30 9.33 -11.41 -4.95
C PHE A 30 10.11 -10.14 -4.57
N PRO A 31 11.46 -10.18 -4.56
CA PRO A 31 12.28 -9.01 -4.28
C PRO A 31 11.99 -7.85 -5.23
N THR A 32 12.06 -6.63 -4.69
CA THR A 32 11.90 -5.40 -5.46
C THR A 32 12.92 -5.29 -6.60
N ASN A 33 12.45 -4.82 -7.76
CA ASN A 33 13.30 -4.40 -8.88
C ASN A 33 12.54 -3.38 -9.75
N HIS A 34 12.94 -2.12 -9.70
CA HIS A 34 12.31 -0.99 -10.41
C HIS A 34 12.20 -1.20 -11.92
N ARG A 35 13.10 -1.98 -12.53
CA ARG A 35 13.07 -2.28 -13.97
C ARG A 35 11.83 -3.09 -14.39
N ASN A 36 11.10 -3.64 -13.43
CA ASN A 36 9.91 -4.43 -13.67
C ASN A 36 8.62 -3.77 -13.16
N PHE A 37 8.66 -2.56 -12.59
CA PHE A 37 7.47 -1.89 -12.04
C PHE A 37 6.36 -1.72 -13.08
N ALA A 38 6.69 -1.16 -14.25
CA ALA A 38 5.74 -1.02 -15.35
C ALA A 38 5.22 -2.37 -15.88
N LYS A 39 6.07 -3.42 -15.90
CA LYS A 39 5.63 -4.77 -16.28
C LYS A 39 4.66 -5.35 -15.27
N LEU A 40 4.92 -5.16 -13.98
CA LEU A 40 4.07 -5.68 -12.91
C LEU A 40 2.71 -4.98 -12.89
N ALA A 41 2.70 -3.65 -13.05
CA ALA A 41 1.49 -2.86 -13.17
C ALA A 41 0.65 -3.27 -14.39
N LEU A 42 1.28 -3.37 -15.58
CA LEU A 42 0.58 -3.81 -16.78
C LEU A 42 0.10 -5.26 -16.69
N LEU A 43 0.86 -6.13 -16.02
CA LEU A 43 0.42 -7.50 -15.78
C LEU A 43 -0.82 -7.55 -14.89
N ALA A 44 -0.85 -6.78 -13.80
CA ALA A 44 -2.01 -6.71 -12.92
C ALA A 44 -3.25 -6.26 -13.69
N GLU A 45 -3.11 -5.20 -14.50
CA GLU A 45 -4.15 -4.66 -15.36
C GLU A 45 -4.70 -5.72 -16.35
N LEU A 46 -3.84 -6.51 -16.99
CA LEU A 46 -4.30 -7.54 -17.94
C LEU A 46 -4.96 -8.73 -17.25
N LEU A 47 -4.42 -9.19 -16.12
CA LEU A 47 -4.97 -10.32 -15.36
C LEU A 47 -6.29 -9.98 -14.66
N GLU A 48 -6.53 -8.71 -14.33
CA GLU A 48 -7.78 -8.27 -13.73
C GLU A 48 -8.95 -8.34 -14.73
N ASN A 49 -8.67 -8.02 -15.99
CA ASN A 49 -9.70 -7.61 -16.94
C ASN A 49 -10.04 -8.69 -18.00
N ALA A 50 -9.16 -9.67 -18.25
CA ALA A 50 -9.47 -10.77 -19.18
C ALA A 50 -8.68 -12.06 -18.93
N SER A 51 -9.22 -13.17 -19.44
CA SER A 51 -8.57 -14.49 -19.53
C SER A 51 -8.84 -15.13 -20.89
N ALA A 52 -8.29 -16.32 -21.13
CA ALA A 52 -8.57 -17.10 -22.33
C ALA A 52 -10.07 -17.44 -22.48
N LYS A 53 -10.73 -17.80 -21.37
CA LYS A 53 -12.18 -18.05 -21.32
C LYS A 53 -13.00 -16.77 -21.30
N TYR A 54 -12.56 -15.75 -20.55
CA TYR A 54 -13.26 -14.48 -20.37
C TYR A 54 -12.51 -13.37 -21.11
N HIS A 55 -12.60 -13.35 -22.44
CA HIS A 55 -11.79 -12.49 -23.31
C HIS A 55 -12.21 -11.00 -23.34
N SER A 56 -12.90 -10.51 -22.29
CA SER A 56 -13.21 -9.08 -22.11
C SER A 56 -13.67 -8.79 -20.67
N GLU A 57 -13.52 -7.52 -20.26
CA GLU A 57 -14.00 -7.00 -18.98
C GLU A 57 -15.49 -7.28 -18.75
N MET A 58 -16.30 -7.16 -19.82
CA MET A 58 -17.73 -7.45 -19.77
C MET A 58 -17.99 -8.92 -19.39
N LEU A 59 -17.22 -9.87 -19.92
CA LEU A 59 -17.38 -11.29 -19.61
C LEU A 59 -16.91 -11.62 -18.21
N VAL A 60 -15.83 -10.99 -17.74
CA VAL A 60 -15.38 -11.07 -16.35
C VAL A 60 -16.46 -10.55 -15.41
N SER A 61 -16.96 -9.34 -15.65
CA SER A 61 -18.03 -8.71 -14.86
C SER A 61 -19.33 -9.53 -14.85
N ARG A 62 -19.71 -10.09 -16.01
CA ARG A 62 -20.86 -11.01 -16.10
C ARG A 62 -20.64 -12.25 -15.23
N LYS A 63 -19.45 -12.85 -15.28
CA LYS A 63 -19.17 -14.04 -14.48
C LYS A 63 -19.18 -13.75 -12.98
N LEU A 64 -18.66 -12.60 -12.56
CA LEU A 64 -18.73 -12.12 -11.18
C LEU A 64 -20.19 -11.89 -10.72
N SER A 65 -21.02 -11.34 -11.61
CA SER A 65 -22.45 -11.15 -11.37
C SER A 65 -23.19 -12.49 -11.20
N GLU A 66 -22.89 -13.48 -12.04
CA GLU A 66 -23.40 -14.86 -11.90
C GLU A 66 -23.00 -15.50 -10.57
N MET A 67 -21.80 -15.17 -10.07
CA MET A 67 -21.30 -15.60 -8.76
C MET A 67 -21.84 -14.73 -7.61
N TYR A 68 -23.12 -14.34 -7.70
CA TYR A 68 -23.86 -13.57 -6.70
C TYR A 68 -23.22 -12.20 -6.38
N GLY A 69 -22.66 -11.54 -7.40
CA GLY A 69 -22.00 -10.24 -7.24
C GLY A 69 -20.68 -10.34 -6.48
N ALA A 70 -19.92 -11.41 -6.70
CA ALA A 70 -18.58 -11.53 -6.18
C ALA A 70 -17.69 -10.38 -6.70
N SER A 71 -16.68 -10.00 -5.91
CA SER A 71 -15.72 -8.95 -6.26
C SER A 71 -14.34 -9.55 -6.42
N TYR A 72 -13.75 -9.35 -7.59
CA TYR A 72 -12.40 -9.76 -7.96
C TYR A 72 -11.55 -8.51 -8.22
N GLY A 73 -10.25 -8.62 -8.00
CA GLY A 73 -9.31 -7.61 -8.47
C GLY A 73 -7.87 -8.07 -8.38
N VAL A 74 -7.00 -7.37 -9.07
CA VAL A 74 -5.56 -7.59 -9.03
C VAL A 74 -4.89 -6.28 -8.62
N SER A 75 -3.84 -6.34 -7.82
CA SER A 75 -3.21 -5.13 -7.29
C SER A 75 -1.72 -5.34 -7.15
N VAL A 76 -0.95 -4.26 -7.31
CA VAL A 76 0.48 -4.25 -7.04
C VAL A 76 0.70 -3.60 -5.69
N LEU A 77 1.39 -4.29 -4.79
CA LEU A 77 1.73 -3.81 -3.46
C LEU A 77 3.24 -3.82 -3.27
N ARG A 78 3.72 -2.95 -2.36
CA ARG A 78 5.10 -2.93 -1.91
C ARG A 78 5.15 -2.90 -0.39
N TYR A 79 5.85 -3.87 0.19
CA TYR A 79 6.18 -3.86 1.62
C TYR A 79 7.70 -3.86 1.73
N GLY A 80 8.27 -2.67 1.93
CA GLY A 80 9.72 -2.50 1.94
C GLY A 80 10.41 -3.04 0.68
N ASN A 81 11.37 -3.96 0.84
CA ASN A 81 12.10 -4.58 -0.30
C ASN A 81 11.34 -5.72 -1.01
N GLN A 82 10.04 -5.90 -0.76
CA GLN A 82 9.21 -6.87 -1.49
C GLN A 82 8.18 -6.18 -2.38
N HIS A 83 7.97 -6.73 -3.58
CA HIS A 83 6.81 -6.46 -4.41
C HIS A 83 5.88 -7.66 -4.41
N THR A 84 4.59 -7.38 -4.47
CA THR A 84 3.55 -8.39 -4.46
C THR A 84 2.55 -8.11 -5.57
N LEU A 85 2.34 -9.10 -6.45
CA LEU A 85 1.13 -9.18 -7.25
C LEU A 85 0.06 -9.85 -6.39
N GLN A 86 -0.93 -9.08 -5.97
CA GLN A 86 -2.01 -9.55 -5.14
C GLN A 86 -3.25 -9.80 -6.00
N VAL A 87 -3.76 -11.02 -5.93
CA VAL A 87 -5.10 -11.36 -6.44
C VAL A 87 -6.05 -11.43 -5.25
N LYS A 88 -7.19 -10.74 -5.31
CA LYS A 88 -8.19 -10.73 -4.23
C LYS A 88 -9.57 -11.10 -4.77
N MET A 89 -10.29 -11.86 -3.98
CA MET A 89 -11.65 -12.29 -4.30
C MET A 89 -12.50 -12.27 -3.04
N THR A 90 -13.67 -11.64 -3.10
CA THR A 90 -14.67 -11.63 -2.02
C THR A 90 -16.00 -12.11 -2.58
N TYR A 91 -16.62 -13.07 -1.92
CA TYR A 91 -17.86 -13.69 -2.39
C TYR A 91 -18.76 -14.07 -1.21
N PRO A 92 -20.09 -14.18 -1.40
CA PRO A 92 -20.99 -14.67 -0.37
C PRO A 92 -20.59 -16.08 0.08
N ASN A 93 -20.74 -16.37 1.37
CA ASN A 93 -20.46 -17.71 1.86
C ASN A 93 -21.55 -18.70 1.40
N ASP A 94 -21.15 -19.90 0.96
CA ASP A 94 -22.05 -20.98 0.47
C ASP A 94 -23.26 -21.19 1.39
N ARG A 95 -23.08 -21.11 2.73
CA ARG A 95 -24.14 -21.32 3.74
C ARG A 95 -25.33 -20.35 3.66
N TYR A 96 -25.19 -19.23 2.97
CA TYR A 96 -26.23 -18.21 2.81
C TYR A 96 -26.87 -18.20 1.43
N LEU A 97 -26.44 -19.08 0.54
CA LEU A 97 -26.99 -19.17 -0.81
C LEU A 97 -28.21 -20.10 -0.84
N PRO A 98 -29.15 -19.86 -1.76
CA PRO A 98 -30.28 -20.76 -1.94
C PRO A 98 -29.83 -22.09 -2.57
N GLY A 99 -30.22 -23.20 -1.93
CA GLY A 99 -29.86 -24.56 -2.37
C GLY A 99 -28.43 -24.97 -2.02
N ASP A 100 -28.06 -26.22 -2.33
CA ASP A 100 -26.70 -26.75 -2.11
C ASP A 100 -25.74 -26.29 -3.23
N GLN A 101 -25.68 -24.97 -3.46
CA GLN A 101 -24.79 -24.36 -4.44
C GLN A 101 -23.35 -24.42 -3.95
N ASP A 102 -22.47 -24.98 -4.77
CA ASP A 102 -21.03 -24.95 -4.52
C ASP A 102 -20.41 -23.70 -5.17
N LEU A 103 -20.59 -22.54 -4.54
CA LEU A 103 -20.02 -21.28 -5.04
C LEU A 103 -18.51 -21.24 -4.83
N THR A 104 -18.01 -21.77 -3.70
CA THR A 104 -16.56 -21.83 -3.44
C THR A 104 -15.80 -22.51 -4.57
N THR A 105 -16.23 -23.69 -5.05
CA THR A 105 -15.57 -24.39 -6.17
C THR A 105 -15.65 -23.59 -7.48
N GLN A 106 -16.75 -22.88 -7.75
CA GLN A 106 -16.87 -21.99 -8.91
C GLN A 106 -15.89 -20.82 -8.82
N VAL A 107 -15.73 -20.24 -7.64
CA VAL A 107 -14.80 -19.13 -7.38
C VAL A 107 -13.35 -19.57 -7.57
N PHE A 108 -12.94 -20.73 -7.03
CA PHE A 108 -11.59 -21.22 -7.24
C PHE A 108 -11.33 -21.61 -8.71
N SER A 109 -12.32 -22.14 -9.41
CA SER A 109 -12.22 -22.37 -10.87
C SER A 109 -12.07 -21.06 -11.66
N PHE A 110 -12.74 -19.99 -11.22
CA PHE A 110 -12.56 -18.67 -11.81
C PHE A 110 -11.17 -18.10 -11.51
N LEU A 111 -10.69 -18.22 -10.27
CA LEU A 111 -9.33 -17.78 -9.89
C LEU A 111 -8.25 -18.54 -10.66
N GLU A 112 -8.37 -19.85 -10.80
CA GLU A 112 -7.49 -20.70 -11.63
C GLU A 112 -7.42 -20.17 -13.06
N GLU A 113 -8.58 -19.89 -13.66
CA GLU A 113 -8.68 -19.37 -15.02
C GLU A 113 -8.04 -17.98 -15.18
N MET A 114 -8.38 -17.02 -14.30
CA MET A 114 -7.83 -15.66 -14.39
C MET A 114 -6.33 -15.60 -14.11
N ILE A 115 -5.80 -16.49 -13.26
CA ILE A 115 -4.38 -16.52 -12.89
C ILE A 115 -3.54 -17.28 -13.90
N GLU A 116 -3.97 -18.47 -14.34
CA GLU A 116 -3.12 -19.39 -15.09
C GLU A 116 -3.38 -19.40 -16.60
N ASN A 117 -4.53 -18.90 -17.04
CA ASN A 117 -4.94 -18.88 -18.44
C ASN A 117 -5.24 -17.44 -18.90
N PRO A 118 -4.24 -16.54 -18.92
CA PRO A 118 -4.45 -15.18 -19.40
C PRO A 118 -4.90 -15.16 -20.85
N LEU A 119 -5.45 -14.03 -21.31
CA LEU A 119 -5.74 -13.79 -22.72
C LEU A 119 -4.42 -13.68 -23.52
N ALA A 120 -3.91 -14.83 -23.96
CA ALA A 120 -2.60 -14.99 -24.57
C ALA A 120 -2.60 -16.16 -25.56
N ASN A 121 -1.88 -15.99 -26.67
CA ASN A 121 -1.73 -16.99 -27.73
C ASN A 121 -0.25 -17.07 -28.15
N GLU A 122 0.25 -18.26 -28.49
CA GLU A 122 1.60 -18.46 -29.04
C GLU A 122 2.75 -17.85 -28.21
N GLY A 123 2.62 -17.84 -26.87
CA GLY A 123 3.66 -17.35 -25.97
C GLY A 123 3.73 -15.82 -25.83
N GLN A 124 2.64 -15.11 -26.12
CA GLN A 124 2.49 -13.68 -25.91
C GLN A 124 1.05 -13.31 -25.54
N PHE A 125 0.86 -12.22 -24.79
CA PHE A 125 -0.49 -11.66 -24.57
C PHE A 125 -1.12 -11.23 -25.90
N ASP A 126 -2.46 -11.23 -25.98
CA ASP A 126 -3.17 -10.69 -27.14
C ASP A 126 -2.72 -9.25 -27.43
N ALA A 127 -2.24 -9.01 -28.64
CA ALA A 127 -1.55 -7.76 -28.98
C ALA A 127 -2.50 -6.55 -28.99
N ALA A 128 -3.74 -6.74 -29.44
CA ALA A 128 -4.72 -5.65 -29.51
C ALA A 128 -5.16 -5.27 -28.09
N TYR A 129 -5.49 -6.27 -27.27
CA TYR A 129 -5.88 -6.09 -25.89
C TYR A 129 -4.75 -5.47 -25.05
N PHE A 130 -3.52 -6.01 -25.19
CA PHE A 130 -2.32 -5.44 -24.58
C PHE A 130 -2.17 -3.96 -24.92
N LYS A 131 -2.35 -3.57 -26.19
CA LYS A 131 -2.12 -2.19 -26.62
C LYS A 131 -3.12 -1.21 -26.01
N ILE A 132 -4.37 -1.62 -25.86
CA ILE A 132 -5.42 -0.82 -25.20
C ILE A 132 -5.01 -0.55 -23.76
N HIS A 133 -4.72 -1.59 -22.98
CA HIS A 133 -4.37 -1.42 -21.56
C HIS A 133 -3.01 -0.74 -21.35
N GLN A 134 -2.03 -0.94 -22.24
CA GLN A 134 -0.78 -0.15 -22.23
C GLN A 134 -1.09 1.35 -22.39
N THR A 135 -2.00 1.71 -23.29
CA THR A 135 -2.39 3.09 -23.53
C THR A 135 -3.15 3.66 -22.33
N ASN A 136 -4.07 2.89 -21.74
CA ASN A 136 -4.80 3.28 -20.54
C ASN A 136 -3.84 3.57 -19.36
N MET A 137 -2.83 2.73 -19.16
CA MET A 137 -1.82 2.94 -18.13
C MET A 137 -0.95 4.17 -18.39
N ILE A 138 -0.57 4.44 -19.64
CA ILE A 138 0.15 5.67 -19.99
C ILE A 138 -0.72 6.90 -19.70
N ASN A 139 -1.98 6.88 -20.10
CA ASN A 139 -2.92 7.99 -19.85
C ASN A 139 -3.11 8.21 -18.34
N TYR A 140 -3.20 7.14 -17.55
CA TYR A 140 -3.27 7.22 -16.10
C TYR A 140 -2.02 7.88 -15.51
N LEU A 141 -0.82 7.46 -15.94
CA LEU A 141 0.44 8.07 -15.51
C LEU A 141 0.53 9.55 -15.87
N ASP A 142 0.09 9.91 -17.07
CA ASP A 142 0.06 11.31 -17.52
C ASP A 142 -0.91 12.15 -16.67
N SER A 143 -2.02 11.57 -16.19
CA SER A 143 -2.97 12.27 -15.29
C SER A 143 -2.50 12.42 -13.84
N ILE A 144 -1.43 11.73 -13.40
CA ILE A 144 -0.96 11.82 -12.01
C ILE A 144 -0.66 13.27 -11.62
N VAL A 145 -0.15 14.07 -12.58
CA VAL A 145 0.18 15.47 -12.36
C VAL A 145 -1.05 16.33 -12.03
N ASP A 146 -2.27 15.88 -12.36
CA ASP A 146 -3.51 16.59 -12.05
C ASP A 146 -3.86 16.45 -10.56
N ASN A 147 -3.46 15.34 -9.92
CA ASN A 147 -3.46 15.22 -8.46
C ASN A 147 -2.15 15.78 -7.89
N LYS A 148 -2.15 17.09 -7.63
CA LYS A 148 -0.97 17.85 -7.17
C LYS A 148 -0.35 17.28 -5.88
N GLU A 149 -1.17 16.88 -4.91
CA GLU A 149 -0.71 16.31 -3.62
C GLU A 149 -0.01 14.97 -3.81
N TYR A 150 -0.61 14.09 -4.62
CA TYR A 150 -0.03 12.81 -4.93
C TYR A 150 1.24 12.96 -5.78
N TYR A 151 1.24 13.85 -6.76
CA TYR A 151 2.41 14.18 -7.55
C TYR A 151 3.58 14.67 -6.67
N ALA A 152 3.31 15.60 -5.75
CA ALA A 152 4.30 16.11 -4.80
C ALA A 152 4.84 15.00 -3.87
N THR A 153 3.99 14.05 -3.47
CA THR A 153 4.41 12.86 -2.72
C THR A 153 5.42 12.02 -3.51
N LEU A 154 5.18 11.79 -4.81
CA LEU A 154 6.09 11.03 -5.67
C LEU A 154 7.42 11.77 -5.89
N GLN A 155 7.39 13.09 -6.08
CA GLN A 155 8.62 13.88 -6.22
C GLN A 155 9.44 13.89 -4.91
N LEU A 156 8.77 14.05 -3.76
CA LEU A 156 9.43 13.94 -2.46
C LEU A 156 10.08 12.56 -2.26
N GLN A 157 9.36 11.48 -2.60
CA GLN A 157 9.88 10.11 -2.51
C GLN A 157 11.13 9.92 -3.37
N ARG A 158 11.13 10.44 -4.60
CA ARG A 158 12.30 10.38 -5.49
C ARG A 158 13.51 11.13 -4.90
N LEU A 159 13.29 12.31 -4.30
CA LEU A 159 14.35 13.08 -3.64
C LEU A 159 14.88 12.39 -2.37
N TYR A 160 14.01 11.72 -1.62
CA TYR A 160 14.38 11.00 -0.40
C TYR A 160 15.34 9.82 -0.69
N TYR A 161 15.20 9.21 -1.87
CA TYR A 161 15.95 8.05 -2.36
C TYR A 161 16.75 8.36 -3.65
N PRO A 162 17.73 9.29 -3.62
CA PRO A 162 18.33 9.86 -4.83
C PRO A 162 19.14 8.87 -5.68
N ASN A 163 19.55 7.73 -5.12
CA ASN A 163 20.29 6.66 -5.80
C ASN A 163 19.69 5.28 -5.55
N ASP A 164 18.41 5.23 -5.20
CA ASP A 164 17.70 4.01 -4.83
C ASP A 164 16.33 3.97 -5.52
N PRO A 165 16.30 3.66 -6.83
CA PRO A 165 15.07 3.66 -7.62
C PRO A 165 14.07 2.59 -7.14
N ASP A 166 14.51 1.55 -6.45
CA ASP A 166 13.66 0.50 -5.91
C ASP A 166 12.69 1.05 -4.83
N HIS A 167 13.09 2.12 -4.14
CA HIS A 167 12.27 2.82 -3.15
C HIS A 167 11.82 4.21 -3.58
N GLY A 168 12.61 4.90 -4.40
CA GLY A 168 12.35 6.25 -4.89
C GLY A 168 11.45 6.34 -6.12
N ALA A 169 11.39 5.29 -6.94
CA ALA A 169 10.51 5.29 -8.11
C ALA A 169 9.06 4.97 -7.73
N PHE A 170 8.14 5.47 -8.55
CA PHE A 170 6.74 5.15 -8.43
C PHE A 170 6.51 3.65 -8.68
N LEU A 171 5.74 3.02 -7.79
CA LEU A 171 5.44 1.58 -7.79
C LEU A 171 4.89 1.04 -9.13
N LEU A 172 4.18 1.88 -9.90
CA LEU A 172 3.64 1.47 -11.20
C LEU A 172 4.61 1.72 -12.37
N GLY A 173 5.77 2.32 -12.11
CA GLY A 173 6.76 2.67 -13.11
C GLY A 173 6.50 4.01 -13.77
N ASP A 174 7.05 4.19 -14.97
CA ASP A 174 7.03 5.44 -15.72
C ASP A 174 6.64 5.22 -17.20
N VAL A 175 6.23 6.29 -17.87
CA VAL A 175 5.76 6.27 -19.27
C VAL A 175 6.80 5.69 -20.23
N ALA A 176 8.10 5.99 -20.03
CA ALA A 176 9.15 5.50 -20.91
C ALA A 176 9.30 3.97 -20.77
N SER A 177 9.22 3.45 -19.55
CA SER A 177 9.21 2.03 -19.26
C SER A 177 8.01 1.34 -19.92
N PHE A 178 6.79 1.90 -19.82
CA PHE A 178 5.60 1.33 -20.47
C PHE A 178 5.74 1.23 -21.99
N LYS A 179 6.25 2.28 -22.64
CA LYS A 179 6.43 2.32 -24.10
C LYS A 179 7.38 1.24 -24.64
N GLN A 180 8.27 0.72 -23.80
CA GLN A 180 9.25 -0.31 -24.18
C GLN A 180 8.73 -1.76 -24.01
N ILE A 181 7.61 -1.96 -23.29
CA ILE A 181 7.08 -3.30 -23.04
C ILE A 181 6.42 -3.85 -24.30
N THR A 182 6.75 -5.10 -24.63
CA THR A 182 6.09 -5.89 -25.69
C THR A 182 5.21 -6.99 -25.10
N PRO A 183 4.17 -7.47 -25.82
CA PRO A 183 3.32 -8.57 -25.35
C PRO A 183 4.09 -9.84 -24.97
N LYS A 184 5.12 -10.19 -25.76
CA LYS A 184 5.98 -11.36 -25.51
C LYS A 184 6.86 -11.21 -24.28
N GLN A 185 7.45 -10.03 -24.06
CA GLN A 185 8.25 -9.75 -22.86
C GLN A 185 7.39 -9.81 -21.60
N LEU A 186 6.18 -9.24 -21.65
CA LEU A 186 5.26 -9.28 -20.52
C LEU A 186 4.81 -10.72 -20.22
N TYR A 187 4.51 -11.52 -21.24
CA TYR A 187 4.15 -12.94 -21.07
C TYR A 187 5.30 -13.75 -20.46
N THR A 188 6.54 -13.51 -20.89
CA THR A 188 7.72 -14.14 -20.28
C THR A 188 7.90 -13.74 -18.81
N TYR A 189 7.62 -12.48 -18.48
CA TYR A 189 7.64 -11.98 -17.11
C TYR A 189 6.54 -12.61 -16.25
N TYR A 190 5.32 -12.74 -16.77
CA TYR A 190 4.21 -13.47 -16.15
C TYR A 190 4.60 -14.92 -15.79
N LEU A 191 5.16 -15.68 -16.74
CA LEU A 191 5.61 -17.05 -16.48
C LEU A 191 6.72 -17.11 -15.42
N THR A 192 7.58 -16.10 -15.38
CA THR A 192 8.62 -15.99 -14.35
C THR A 192 7.98 -15.82 -12.97
N ILE A 193 7.01 -14.90 -12.81
CA ILE A 193 6.29 -14.70 -11.55
C ILE A 193 5.63 -16.01 -11.09
N LEU A 194 4.85 -16.68 -11.95
CA LEU A 194 4.18 -17.92 -11.57
C LEU A 194 5.15 -19.02 -11.09
N LYS A 195 6.34 -19.06 -11.70
CA LYS A 195 7.36 -20.06 -11.39
C LYS A 195 8.17 -19.74 -10.13
N THR A 196 8.49 -18.46 -9.89
CA THR A 196 9.52 -18.10 -8.89
C THR A 196 8.99 -17.34 -7.68
N ALA A 197 7.82 -16.72 -7.77
CA ALA A 197 7.28 -15.93 -6.67
C ALA A 197 6.93 -16.82 -5.47
N GLU A 198 7.23 -16.37 -4.25
CA GLU A 198 6.66 -16.95 -3.05
C GLU A 198 5.15 -16.74 -3.05
N ILE A 199 4.38 -17.79 -2.78
CA ILE A 199 2.92 -17.70 -2.77
C ILE A 199 2.41 -17.81 -1.35
N THR A 200 1.75 -16.75 -0.88
CA THR A 200 0.97 -16.77 0.35
C THR A 200 -0.50 -16.62 0.01
N ILE A 201 -1.29 -17.61 0.39
CA ILE A 201 -2.75 -17.66 0.19
C ILE A 201 -3.40 -17.40 1.54
N LEU A 202 -4.26 -16.40 1.64
CA LEU A 202 -5.02 -16.10 2.83
C LEU A 202 -6.50 -16.33 2.55
N VAL A 203 -7.17 -17.09 3.39
CA VAL A 203 -8.61 -17.34 3.31
C VAL A 203 -9.26 -16.99 4.63
N GLY A 204 -10.16 -16.01 4.62
CA GLY A 204 -10.96 -15.64 5.79
C GLY A 204 -12.44 -15.89 5.57
N GLY A 205 -13.12 -16.44 6.59
CA GLY A 205 -14.55 -16.75 6.55
C GLY A 205 -14.89 -18.08 7.20
N ASP A 206 -16.14 -18.51 7.04
CA ASP A 206 -16.65 -19.81 7.51
C ASP A 206 -16.43 -20.87 6.41
N VAL A 207 -15.21 -21.41 6.33
CA VAL A 207 -14.79 -22.31 5.24
C VAL A 207 -14.32 -23.66 5.75
N ALA A 208 -14.57 -24.71 4.96
CA ALA A 208 -14.01 -26.04 5.19
C ALA A 208 -12.59 -26.13 4.62
N ILE A 209 -11.60 -26.35 5.49
CA ILE A 209 -10.17 -26.33 5.13
C ILE A 209 -9.83 -27.38 4.06
N ASP A 210 -10.33 -28.61 4.20
CA ASP A 210 -10.08 -29.70 3.25
C ASP A 210 -10.58 -29.35 1.83
N LYS A 211 -11.71 -28.65 1.75
CA LYS A 211 -12.25 -28.14 0.48
C LYS A 211 -11.32 -27.10 -0.13
N ILE A 212 -10.84 -26.14 0.66
CA ILE A 212 -9.87 -25.13 0.19
C ILE A 212 -8.59 -25.80 -0.30
N GLN A 213 -8.03 -26.75 0.45
CA GLN A 213 -6.82 -27.46 0.03
C GLN A 213 -7.03 -28.26 -1.26
N THR A 214 -8.20 -28.88 -1.43
CA THR A 214 -8.59 -29.58 -2.66
C THR A 214 -8.64 -28.61 -3.85
N GLU A 215 -9.29 -27.45 -3.70
CA GLU A 215 -9.35 -26.45 -4.76
C GLU A 215 -7.97 -25.88 -5.11
N LEU A 216 -7.11 -25.66 -4.11
CA LEU A 216 -5.74 -25.17 -4.32
C LEU A 216 -4.85 -26.18 -5.04
N SER A 217 -5.12 -27.49 -4.91
CA SER A 217 -4.35 -28.54 -5.59
C SER A 217 -4.51 -28.52 -7.13
N ARG A 218 -5.54 -27.81 -7.64
CA ARG A 218 -5.81 -27.68 -9.07
C ARG A 218 -4.88 -26.69 -9.77
N PHE A 219 -4.31 -25.73 -9.02
CA PHE A 219 -3.41 -24.72 -9.56
C PHE A 219 -2.07 -25.35 -9.93
N ARG A 220 -1.76 -25.40 -11.23
CA ARG A 220 -0.51 -25.97 -11.74
C ARG A 220 0.70 -25.18 -11.28
N SER A 221 0.51 -23.88 -11.07
CA SER A 221 1.55 -22.97 -10.61
C SER A 221 1.88 -23.14 -9.13
N PHE A 222 1.11 -23.87 -8.32
CA PHE A 222 1.28 -23.97 -6.85
C PHE A 222 2.20 -25.13 -6.41
N GLY A 223 3.16 -25.51 -7.25
CA GLY A 223 4.19 -26.51 -6.91
C GLY A 223 5.36 -25.96 -6.09
N ASP A 224 6.29 -26.87 -5.77
CA ASP A 224 7.53 -26.55 -5.06
C ASP A 224 8.35 -25.50 -5.79
N ARG A 225 8.82 -24.50 -5.04
CA ARG A 225 9.68 -23.44 -5.54
C ARG A 225 10.78 -23.09 -4.54
N GLN A 226 11.72 -22.26 -4.97
CA GLN A 226 12.79 -21.72 -4.14
C GLN A 226 12.72 -20.18 -4.19
N PRO A 227 11.90 -19.55 -3.33
CA PRO A 227 11.79 -18.10 -3.32
C PRO A 227 13.12 -17.44 -2.99
N ALA A 228 13.39 -16.31 -3.64
CA ALA A 228 14.52 -15.48 -3.26
C ALA A 228 14.28 -14.88 -1.86
N LYS A 229 15.30 -14.93 -1.01
CA LYS A 229 15.25 -14.30 0.31
C LYS A 229 15.40 -12.78 0.19
N TYR A 230 14.72 -12.04 1.07
CA TYR A 230 14.82 -10.59 1.19
C TYR A 230 14.53 -10.16 2.63
N GLU A 231 14.93 -8.94 2.99
CA GLU A 231 14.57 -8.31 4.25
C GLU A 231 13.55 -7.20 4.00
N LEU A 232 12.43 -7.20 4.74
CA LEU A 232 11.40 -6.17 4.56
C LEU A 232 11.85 -4.78 4.97
N LYS A 233 12.77 -4.68 5.93
CA LYS A 233 13.25 -3.41 6.44
C LYS A 233 14.00 -2.63 5.37
N VAL A 234 13.58 -1.39 5.09
CA VAL A 234 14.27 -0.49 4.17
C VAL A 234 15.08 0.53 4.95
N ILE A 235 16.40 0.46 4.82
CA ILE A 235 17.32 1.42 5.44
C ILE A 235 17.84 2.32 4.33
N PRO A 236 17.41 3.59 4.25
CA PRO A 236 17.91 4.49 3.22
C PRO A 236 19.40 4.77 3.43
N ALA A 237 20.17 4.82 2.34
CA ALA A 237 21.59 5.18 2.40
C ALA A 237 21.78 6.57 3.04
N PRO A 238 22.85 6.84 3.81
CA PRO A 238 23.10 8.17 4.37
C PRO A 238 23.15 9.26 3.29
N VAL A 239 22.66 10.46 3.63
CA VAL A 239 22.81 11.67 2.80
C VAL A 239 23.63 12.71 3.55
N SER A 240 24.44 13.47 2.83
CA SER A 240 25.29 14.53 3.41
C SER A 240 24.55 15.85 3.64
N GLN A 241 23.45 16.08 2.94
CA GLN A 241 22.64 17.29 2.99
C GLN A 241 21.17 16.97 2.72
N VAL A 242 20.29 17.86 3.17
CA VAL A 242 18.86 17.80 2.84
C VAL A 242 18.69 17.98 1.34
N ALA A 243 18.05 17.01 0.68
CA ALA A 243 17.70 17.13 -0.73
C ALA A 243 16.57 18.14 -0.90
N THR A 244 16.66 19.02 -1.89
CA THR A 244 15.60 20.00 -2.19
C THR A 244 15.20 19.88 -3.65
N GLY A 245 13.92 20.08 -3.93
CA GLY A 245 13.41 20.18 -5.29
C GLY A 245 12.21 21.11 -5.32
N GLU A 246 12.05 21.79 -6.44
CA GLU A 246 11.00 22.78 -6.64
C GLU A 246 10.48 22.64 -8.07
N GLN A 247 9.17 22.78 -8.23
CA GLN A 247 8.53 22.80 -9.53
C GLN A 247 7.33 23.73 -9.49
N THR A 248 7.06 24.40 -10.60
CA THR A 248 5.89 25.25 -10.74
C THR A 248 4.89 24.62 -11.72
N LEU A 249 3.61 24.60 -11.35
CA LEU A 249 2.51 24.16 -12.19
C LEU A 249 1.32 25.13 -12.06
N VAL A 250 0.45 25.14 -13.07
CA VAL A 250 -0.83 25.84 -12.97
C VAL A 250 -1.70 25.15 -11.91
N GLY A 251 -2.29 25.93 -11.01
CA GLY A 251 -3.13 25.44 -9.93
C GLY A 251 -3.73 26.55 -9.05
N SER A 252 -4.40 26.14 -7.98
CA SER A 252 -4.97 27.07 -6.98
C SER A 252 -4.24 27.07 -5.64
N GLN A 253 -3.33 26.12 -5.38
CA GLN A 253 -2.59 26.03 -4.12
C GLN A 253 -1.20 25.44 -4.35
N SER A 254 -0.21 25.95 -3.62
CA SER A 254 1.13 25.38 -3.58
C SER A 254 1.19 24.22 -2.58
N ILE A 255 2.10 23.27 -2.76
CA ILE A 255 2.23 22.10 -1.90
C ILE A 255 3.66 22.01 -1.39
N LEU A 256 3.80 22.05 -0.07
CA LEU A 256 5.06 21.84 0.62
C LEU A 256 5.10 20.43 1.18
N SER A 257 6.08 19.63 0.77
CA SER A 257 6.26 18.25 1.21
C SER A 257 7.65 18.08 1.83
N MET A 258 7.71 17.54 3.04
CA MET A 258 8.95 17.30 3.79
C MET A 258 9.06 15.82 4.15
N GLY A 259 10.20 15.22 3.86
CA GLY A 259 10.52 13.83 4.14
C GLY A 259 11.56 13.76 5.25
N TYR A 260 11.20 13.05 6.32
CA TYR A 260 12.03 12.84 7.50
C TYR A 260 12.39 11.37 7.64
N GLN A 261 13.63 11.12 8.05
CA GLN A 261 14.06 9.81 8.51
C GLN A 261 13.70 9.67 10.00
N LEU A 262 12.96 8.62 10.33
CA LEU A 262 12.72 8.15 11.69
C LEU A 262 13.13 6.68 11.75
N PRO A 263 14.35 6.35 12.21
CA PRO A 263 14.91 5.00 12.13
C PRO A 263 14.32 4.06 13.20
N ILE A 264 12.99 3.98 13.25
CA ILE A 264 12.18 3.09 14.07
C ILE A 264 11.30 2.32 13.09
N TYR A 265 11.25 1.01 13.26
CA TYR A 265 10.62 0.11 12.33
C TYR A 265 9.55 -0.72 13.02
N PHE A 266 8.70 -1.37 12.23
CA PHE A 266 7.68 -2.26 12.76
C PHE A 266 8.35 -3.39 13.59
N GLY A 267 7.86 -3.60 14.81
CA GLY A 267 8.40 -4.57 15.76
C GLY A 267 9.55 -4.05 16.64
N ASP A 268 10.11 -2.87 16.37
CA ASP A 268 11.10 -2.25 17.26
C ASP A 268 10.46 -1.88 18.62
N GLN A 269 11.27 -1.85 19.68
CA GLN A 269 10.82 -1.50 21.04
C GLN A 269 10.10 -0.14 21.09
N ASP A 270 10.57 0.84 20.31
CA ASP A 270 10.01 2.20 20.28
C ASP A 270 8.83 2.35 19.30
N TYR A 271 8.35 1.27 18.69
CA TYR A 271 7.33 1.31 17.63
C TYR A 271 6.04 2.02 18.06
N PHE A 272 5.50 1.68 19.23
CA PHE A 272 4.27 2.31 19.75
C PHE A 272 4.47 3.79 20.08
N ALA A 273 5.67 4.15 20.58
CA ALA A 273 6.02 5.54 20.82
C ALA A 273 6.14 6.33 19.51
N ALA A 274 6.64 5.72 18.43
CA ALA A 274 6.67 6.29 17.09
C ALA A 274 5.27 6.49 16.48
N MET A 275 4.36 5.53 16.68
CA MET A 275 2.97 5.67 16.27
C MET A 275 2.30 6.87 16.97
N ILE A 276 2.40 6.95 18.29
CA ILE A 276 1.80 8.04 19.08
C ILE A 276 2.47 9.38 18.76
N PHE A 277 3.80 9.39 18.59
CA PHE A 277 4.53 10.56 18.12
C PHE A 277 3.94 11.11 16.82
N ASN A 278 3.73 10.26 15.80
CA ASN A 278 3.16 10.71 14.53
C ASN A 278 1.76 11.30 14.72
N GLN A 279 0.92 10.68 15.54
CA GLN A 279 -0.44 11.18 15.83
C GLN A 279 -0.43 12.56 16.51
N LEU A 280 0.52 12.79 17.43
CA LEU A 280 0.73 14.09 18.08
C LEU A 280 1.29 15.13 17.11
N PHE A 281 2.17 14.72 16.20
CA PHE A 281 2.85 15.62 15.28
C PHE A 281 1.92 16.14 14.21
N GLY A 282 1.36 15.27 13.37
CA GLY A 282 0.49 15.63 12.25
C GLY A 282 -0.49 14.53 11.80
N GLY A 283 -0.48 13.35 12.44
CA GLY A 283 -1.24 12.18 12.01
C GLY A 283 -2.72 12.18 12.41
N SER A 284 -3.16 13.18 13.17
CA SER A 284 -4.54 13.34 13.63
C SER A 284 -5.01 14.79 13.46
N SER A 285 -6.34 14.98 13.43
CA SER A 285 -6.96 16.32 13.44
C SER A 285 -6.76 17.08 14.76
N GLN A 286 -6.30 16.42 15.82
CA GLN A 286 -5.95 17.03 17.11
C GLN A 286 -4.46 17.36 17.22
N SER A 287 -3.67 17.02 16.19
CA SER A 287 -2.21 17.15 16.20
C SER A 287 -1.74 18.61 16.32
N LEU A 288 -0.48 18.78 16.71
CA LEU A 288 0.13 20.09 16.86
C LEU A 288 0.30 20.82 15.51
N LEU A 289 0.60 20.11 14.42
CA LEU A 289 0.65 20.71 13.09
C LEU A 289 -0.73 21.22 12.67
N PHE A 290 -1.75 20.38 12.77
CA PHE A 290 -3.13 20.77 12.42
C PHE A 290 -3.60 21.96 13.26
N THR A 291 -3.46 21.87 14.58
CA THR A 291 -3.95 22.90 15.50
C THR A 291 -3.20 24.22 15.36
N ASN A 292 -1.86 24.19 15.33
CA ASN A 292 -1.08 25.42 15.41
C ASN A 292 -0.82 26.04 14.03
N VAL A 293 -0.62 25.25 12.97
CA VAL A 293 -0.28 25.79 11.64
C VAL A 293 -1.55 26.10 10.82
N ARG A 294 -2.50 25.18 10.79
CA ARG A 294 -3.76 25.34 10.04
C ARG A 294 -4.79 26.13 10.84
N GLU A 295 -5.17 25.70 12.04
CA GLU A 295 -6.30 26.33 12.74
C GLU A 295 -5.95 27.69 13.35
N LYS A 296 -4.83 27.81 14.08
CA LYS A 296 -4.47 29.07 14.77
C LYS A 296 -3.86 30.12 13.86
N GLU A 297 -2.87 29.74 13.05
CA GLU A 297 -2.14 30.69 12.21
C GLU A 297 -2.73 30.80 10.79
N SER A 298 -3.64 29.91 10.38
CA SER A 298 -4.30 29.93 9.07
C SER A 298 -3.33 29.97 7.88
N LEU A 299 -2.15 29.35 8.02
CA LEU A 299 -1.10 29.38 7.01
C LEU A 299 -1.22 28.28 5.96
N ALA A 300 -1.94 27.21 6.29
CA ALA A 300 -2.14 26.04 5.45
C ALA A 300 -3.63 25.68 5.40
N TYR A 301 -4.11 25.33 4.20
CA TYR A 301 -5.44 24.77 3.99
C TYR A 301 -5.56 23.37 4.58
N ASP A 302 -4.50 22.58 4.43
CA ASP A 302 -4.31 21.32 5.13
C ASP A 302 -2.83 21.12 5.49
N ILE A 303 -2.58 20.39 6.57
CA ILE A 303 -1.26 19.94 6.97
C ILE A 303 -1.36 18.66 7.79
N HIS A 304 -0.65 17.62 7.36
CA HIS A 304 -0.70 16.32 8.03
C HIS A 304 0.65 15.60 7.95
N SER A 305 0.83 14.60 8.81
CA SER A 305 2.00 13.72 8.79
C SER A 305 1.65 12.24 8.68
N ASN A 306 2.45 11.50 7.94
CA ASN A 306 2.32 10.05 7.81
C ASN A 306 3.61 9.37 8.26
N TYR A 307 3.50 8.32 9.08
CA TYR A 307 4.63 7.49 9.48
C TYR A 307 4.53 6.12 8.83
N ASN A 308 5.56 5.77 8.06
CA ASN A 308 5.71 4.46 7.46
C ASN A 308 6.85 3.68 8.15
N SER A 309 6.44 2.70 8.97
CA SER A 309 7.33 1.89 9.80
C SER A 309 8.13 0.83 9.04
N LEU A 310 7.79 0.53 7.77
CA LEU A 310 8.63 -0.36 6.95
C LEU A 310 9.82 0.39 6.34
N PHE A 311 9.68 1.70 6.14
CA PHE A 311 10.68 2.57 5.54
C PHE A 311 11.40 3.45 6.56
N GLY A 312 10.95 3.47 7.81
CA GLY A 312 11.49 4.37 8.83
C GLY A 312 11.39 5.83 8.39
N MET A 313 10.25 6.20 7.80
CA MET A 313 10.05 7.48 7.15
C MET A 313 8.82 8.17 7.72
N VAL A 314 8.93 9.47 7.98
CA VAL A 314 7.79 10.34 8.28
C VAL A 314 7.71 11.39 7.18
N THR A 315 6.53 11.59 6.61
CA THR A 315 6.27 12.72 5.72
C THR A 315 5.45 13.78 6.42
N VAL A 316 5.67 15.04 6.08
CA VAL A 316 4.75 16.15 6.36
C VAL A 316 4.37 16.74 5.02
N GLN A 317 3.08 16.91 4.76
CA GLN A 317 2.59 17.57 3.55
C GLN A 317 1.63 18.68 3.95
N ALA A 318 1.73 19.83 3.29
CA ALA A 318 0.87 20.98 3.52
C ALA A 318 0.44 21.62 2.20
N GLY A 319 -0.86 21.89 2.05
CA GLY A 319 -1.41 22.75 1.01
C GLY A 319 -1.42 24.20 1.49
N ILE A 320 -0.77 25.11 0.78
CA ILE A 320 -0.47 26.47 1.25
C ILE A 320 -0.58 27.52 0.13
N ASP A 321 -0.74 28.78 0.51
CA ASP A 321 -0.36 29.89 -0.35
C ASP A 321 1.17 29.94 -0.48
N GLN A 322 1.70 30.22 -1.68
CA GLN A 322 3.15 30.29 -1.92
C GLN A 322 3.86 31.28 -0.97
N LYS A 323 3.23 32.43 -0.70
CA LYS A 323 3.78 33.45 0.22
C LYS A 323 3.99 32.93 1.66
N ASN A 324 3.29 31.87 2.06
CA ASN A 324 3.35 31.29 3.40
C ASN A 324 4.42 30.21 3.54
N GLU A 325 5.05 29.76 2.46
CA GLU A 325 6.00 28.62 2.44
C GLU A 325 7.09 28.76 3.50
N LYS A 326 7.71 29.94 3.58
CA LYS A 326 8.79 30.20 4.54
C LYS A 326 8.30 30.09 5.99
N GLN A 327 7.12 30.61 6.30
CA GLN A 327 6.58 30.59 7.65
C GLN A 327 6.17 29.17 8.05
N VAL A 328 5.49 28.43 7.16
CA VAL A 328 5.12 27.03 7.39
C VAL A 328 6.36 26.17 7.58
N SER A 329 7.39 26.35 6.75
CA SER A 329 8.67 25.64 6.87
C SER A 329 9.39 25.85 8.20
N GLN A 330 9.19 27.02 8.82
CA GLN A 330 9.72 27.32 10.16
C GLN A 330 8.84 26.77 11.28
N MET A 331 7.52 26.72 11.09
CA MET A 331 6.59 26.25 12.11
C MET A 331 6.61 24.73 12.29
N VAL A 332 6.85 23.96 11.22
CA VAL A 332 6.95 22.49 11.32
C VAL A 332 7.99 22.02 12.35
N PRO A 333 9.27 22.45 12.29
CA PRO A 333 10.25 22.09 13.31
C PRO A 333 9.96 22.70 14.69
N GLN A 334 9.24 23.83 14.78
CA GLN A 334 8.77 24.33 16.08
C GLN A 334 7.79 23.38 16.74
N GLN A 335 6.86 22.77 15.98
CA GLN A 335 5.94 21.77 16.53
C GLN A 335 6.67 20.50 16.94
N LEU A 336 7.68 20.07 16.18
CA LEU A 336 8.55 18.97 16.58
C LEU A 336 9.26 19.27 17.91
N ASN A 337 9.80 20.48 18.07
CA ASN A 337 10.48 20.89 19.29
C ASN A 337 9.56 20.91 20.52
N LYS A 338 8.27 21.26 20.35
CA LYS A 338 7.28 21.11 21.43
C LYS A 338 7.14 19.66 21.86
N ILE A 339 7.08 18.72 20.94
CA ILE A 339 7.01 17.28 21.27
C ILE A 339 8.29 16.80 21.95
N VAL A 340 9.46 17.24 21.46
CA VAL A 340 10.78 16.94 22.07
C VAL A 340 10.87 17.45 23.50
N ALA A 341 10.30 18.63 23.78
CA ALA A 341 10.24 19.21 25.12
C ALA A 341 9.13 18.60 26.00
N GLY A 342 8.25 17.77 25.44
CA GLY A 342 7.05 17.32 26.13
C GLY A 342 6.07 18.45 26.42
N ASP A 343 6.01 19.49 25.60
CA ASP A 343 5.11 20.64 25.71
C ASP A 343 3.81 20.42 24.92
N TYR A 344 2.91 19.62 25.50
CA TYR A 344 1.57 19.36 24.99
C TYR A 344 0.66 18.84 26.11
N ASP A 345 -0.63 19.11 26.03
CA ASP A 345 -1.61 18.76 27.06
C ASP A 345 -1.71 17.23 27.30
N ASP A 346 -1.91 16.82 28.55
CA ASP A 346 -2.12 15.40 28.90
C ASP A 346 -3.45 14.86 28.34
N GLN A 347 -4.49 15.69 28.25
CA GLN A 347 -5.77 15.34 27.64
C GLN A 347 -5.61 15.05 26.14
N LEU A 348 -4.74 15.80 25.45
CA LEU A 348 -4.42 15.53 24.05
C LEU A 348 -3.78 14.14 23.89
N LEU A 349 -2.79 13.82 24.73
CA LEU A 349 -2.16 12.49 24.70
C LEU A 349 -3.16 11.38 25.00
N ALA A 350 -4.02 11.56 26.01
CA ALA A 350 -5.04 10.59 26.36
C ALA A 350 -6.05 10.39 25.21
N GLY A 351 -6.48 11.48 24.57
CA GLY A 351 -7.38 11.45 23.41
C GLY A 351 -6.78 10.69 22.22
N ILE A 352 -5.52 10.96 21.89
CA ILE A 352 -4.80 10.25 20.82
C ILE A 352 -4.67 8.75 21.09
N LYS A 353 -4.30 8.36 22.32
CA LYS A 353 -4.22 6.94 22.69
C LYS A 353 -5.57 6.26 22.57
N GLN A 354 -6.64 6.90 23.05
CA GLN A 354 -7.99 6.36 22.97
C GLN A 354 -8.45 6.23 21.51
N ALA A 355 -8.15 7.21 20.66
CA ALA A 355 -8.47 7.15 19.23
C ALA A 355 -7.76 5.99 18.54
N LEU A 356 -6.46 5.78 18.82
CA LEU A 356 -5.70 4.65 18.30
C LEU A 356 -6.29 3.29 18.73
N ILE A 357 -6.64 3.16 20.00
CA ILE A 357 -7.29 1.93 20.53
C ILE A 357 -8.64 1.70 19.86
N ASN A 358 -9.45 2.74 19.70
CA ASN A 358 -10.76 2.64 19.04
C ASN A 358 -10.61 2.23 17.58
N GLN A 359 -9.65 2.81 16.86
CA GLN A 359 -9.34 2.43 15.48
C GLN A 359 -8.93 0.96 15.39
N HIS A 360 -7.99 0.52 16.22
CA HIS A 360 -7.53 -0.87 16.28
C HIS A 360 -8.68 -1.86 16.55
N ARG A 361 -9.58 -1.52 17.47
CA ARG A 361 -10.78 -2.34 17.74
C ARG A 361 -11.71 -2.42 16.55
N SER A 362 -11.94 -1.29 15.86
CA SER A 362 -12.81 -1.22 14.69
C SER A 362 -12.29 -2.05 13.51
N GLU A 363 -10.98 -2.23 13.37
CA GLU A 363 -10.40 -3.11 12.34
C GLU A 363 -10.90 -4.56 12.50
N GLY A 364 -11.16 -5.00 13.74
CA GLY A 364 -11.74 -6.32 14.03
C GLY A 364 -13.14 -6.53 13.45
N ASP A 365 -13.84 -5.47 13.02
CA ASP A 365 -15.15 -5.52 12.38
C ASP A 365 -15.09 -5.66 10.85
N HIS A 366 -13.89 -5.74 10.28
CA HIS A 366 -13.69 -5.92 8.84
C HIS A 366 -12.89 -7.20 8.54
N LEU A 367 -13.49 -8.15 7.82
CA LEU A 367 -12.81 -9.39 7.43
C LEU A 367 -11.50 -9.14 6.68
N ALA A 368 -11.47 -8.12 5.82
CA ALA A 368 -10.27 -7.70 5.11
C ALA A 368 -9.12 -7.34 6.06
N ALA A 369 -9.39 -6.51 7.07
CA ALA A 369 -8.37 -6.09 8.03
C ALA A 369 -7.86 -7.26 8.88
N LEU A 370 -8.71 -8.23 9.23
CA LEU A 370 -8.28 -9.46 9.90
C LEU A 370 -7.31 -10.29 9.05
N ILE A 371 -7.58 -10.41 7.75
CA ILE A 371 -6.71 -11.10 6.79
C ILE A 371 -5.39 -10.34 6.62
N ASP A 372 -5.46 -9.02 6.42
CA ASP A 372 -4.27 -8.18 6.20
C ASP A 372 -3.37 -8.15 7.45
N LYS A 373 -3.95 -8.09 8.65
CA LYS A 373 -3.24 -8.24 9.93
C LYS A 373 -2.50 -9.58 10.00
N GLN A 374 -3.18 -10.68 9.68
CA GLN A 374 -2.59 -12.02 9.70
C GLN A 374 -1.42 -12.13 8.71
N TYR A 375 -1.57 -11.54 7.51
CA TYR A 375 -0.50 -11.47 6.52
C TYR A 375 0.70 -10.65 7.01
N LEU A 376 0.46 -9.45 7.54
CA LEU A 376 1.51 -8.58 8.09
C LEU A 376 2.27 -9.29 9.22
N GLN A 377 1.57 -9.95 10.14
CA GLN A 377 2.22 -10.68 11.23
C GLN A 377 3.13 -11.81 10.73
N GLN A 378 2.72 -12.51 9.68
CA GLN A 378 3.53 -13.55 9.05
C GLN A 378 4.79 -12.97 8.41
N ILE A 379 4.64 -11.98 7.52
CA ILE A 379 5.78 -11.47 6.76
C ILE A 379 6.77 -10.71 7.68
N MET A 380 6.27 -10.09 8.74
CA MET A 380 7.11 -9.39 9.72
C MET A 380 7.72 -10.31 10.78
N GLY A 381 7.25 -11.56 10.90
CA GLY A 381 7.67 -12.47 11.98
C GLY A 381 7.32 -11.97 13.38
N PHE A 382 6.33 -11.07 13.50
CA PHE A 382 5.94 -10.44 14.75
C PHE A 382 4.42 -10.50 14.91
N SER A 383 3.94 -11.09 16.01
CA SER A 383 2.52 -11.15 16.34
C SER A 383 2.30 -10.63 17.76
N ILE A 384 1.24 -9.84 17.92
CA ILE A 384 0.83 -9.25 19.20
C ILE A 384 -0.69 -9.45 19.34
N ALA A 385 -1.10 -9.89 20.53
CA ALA A 385 -2.52 -10.01 20.88
C ALA A 385 -3.15 -8.63 21.03
N ASP A 386 -4.45 -8.50 20.77
CA ASP A 386 -5.14 -7.20 20.82
C ASP A 386 -5.06 -6.55 22.20
N THR A 387 -5.22 -7.32 23.28
CA THR A 387 -5.09 -6.81 24.65
C THR A 387 -3.68 -6.32 24.96
N GLU A 388 -2.66 -6.99 24.42
CA GLU A 388 -1.27 -6.59 24.58
C GLU A 388 -0.96 -5.34 23.74
N TRP A 389 -1.49 -5.26 22.52
CA TRP A 389 -1.37 -4.06 21.68
C TRP A 389 -1.97 -2.83 22.38
N GLU A 390 -3.16 -2.96 22.96
CA GLU A 390 -3.79 -1.88 23.74
C GLU A 390 -2.99 -1.52 24.99
N SER A 391 -2.42 -2.52 25.68
CA SER A 391 -1.51 -2.31 26.82
C SER A 391 -0.26 -1.52 26.41
N GLN A 392 0.35 -1.88 25.28
CA GLN A 392 1.52 -1.17 24.73
C GLN A 392 1.20 0.29 24.38
N VAL A 393 0.05 0.57 23.76
CA VAL A 393 -0.39 1.96 23.52
C VAL A 393 -0.55 2.73 24.83
N ASN A 394 -1.16 2.11 25.83
CA ASN A 394 -1.40 2.74 27.12
C ASN A 394 -0.10 2.99 27.90
N SER A 395 0.89 2.12 27.79
CA SER A 395 2.16 2.20 28.54
C SER A 395 3.10 3.31 28.06
N VAL A 396 2.97 3.77 26.81
CA VAL A 396 3.82 4.82 26.24
C VAL A 396 3.68 6.12 27.03
N ASN A 397 4.80 6.65 27.53
CA ASN A 397 4.82 7.91 28.28
C ASN A 397 5.48 9.04 27.49
N ARG A 398 5.37 10.27 28.02
CA ARG A 398 5.93 11.50 27.43
C ARG A 398 7.44 11.42 27.17
N THR A 399 8.19 10.76 28.06
CA THR A 399 9.65 10.58 27.90
C THR A 399 9.98 9.71 26.69
N ALA A 400 9.25 8.61 26.48
CA ALA A 400 9.42 7.74 25.32
C ALA A 400 9.11 8.49 24.01
N ILE A 401 8.01 9.24 23.99
CA ILE A 401 7.61 10.08 22.83
C ILE A 401 8.69 11.14 22.54
N SER A 402 9.20 11.80 23.58
CA SER A 402 10.28 12.81 23.44
C SER A 402 11.57 12.19 22.90
N ALA A 403 11.92 10.97 23.34
CA ALA A 403 13.10 10.25 22.85
C ALA A 403 12.97 9.88 21.37
N VAL A 404 11.78 9.45 20.95
CA VAL A 404 11.45 9.21 19.54
C VAL A 404 11.56 10.48 18.72
N ALA A 405 10.93 11.57 19.17
CA ALA A 405 10.92 12.84 18.44
C ALA A 405 12.34 13.38 18.16
N LYS A 406 13.28 13.19 19.09
CA LYS A 406 14.70 13.58 18.93
C LYS A 406 15.43 12.83 17.82
N ARG A 407 14.92 11.67 17.39
CA ARG A 407 15.52 10.84 16.32
C ARG A 407 15.05 11.26 14.94
N LEU A 408 14.05 12.15 14.84
CA LEU A 408 13.50 12.60 13.57
C LEU A 408 14.50 13.55 12.88
N GLN A 409 14.90 13.22 11.66
CA GLN A 409 15.86 14.01 10.89
C GLN A 409 15.30 14.39 9.52
N LEU A 410 15.28 15.68 9.20
CA LEU A 410 14.86 16.13 7.88
C LEU A 410 15.84 15.63 6.82
N ARG A 411 15.32 15.07 5.74
CA ARG A 411 16.11 14.43 4.69
C ARG A 411 15.82 14.96 3.30
N ALA A 412 14.57 15.30 3.00
CA ALA A 412 14.20 15.88 1.72
C ALA A 412 13.07 16.92 1.87
N VAL A 413 13.03 17.92 0.99
CA VAL A 413 11.96 18.89 0.85
C VAL A 413 11.61 19.02 -0.63
N PHE A 414 10.32 18.99 -0.95
CA PHE A 414 9.81 19.27 -2.28
C PHE A 414 8.72 20.34 -2.19
N THR A 415 8.84 21.38 -3.02
CA THR A 415 7.82 22.42 -3.16
C THR A 415 7.22 22.37 -4.56
N LEU A 416 5.90 22.22 -4.63
CA LEU A 416 5.14 22.41 -5.86
C LEU A 416 4.46 23.78 -5.81
N ASN A 417 5.02 24.76 -6.49
CA ASN A 417 4.42 26.08 -6.59
C ASN A 417 3.22 26.08 -7.54
N SER A 418 2.27 26.94 -7.20
CA SER A 418 1.11 27.22 -8.00
C SER A 418 1.21 28.59 -8.64
N GLU A 419 1.16 28.65 -9.97
CA GLU A 419 0.92 29.89 -10.69
C GLU A 419 -0.56 29.95 -11.10
N GLU A 420 -1.24 31.05 -10.81
CA GLU A 420 -2.56 31.29 -11.37
C GLU A 420 -2.42 31.38 -12.90
N GLY A 421 -3.15 30.52 -13.62
CA GLY A 421 -3.13 30.56 -15.09
C GLY A 421 -3.55 31.95 -15.55
N THR A 422 -2.68 32.67 -16.26
CA THR A 422 -3.07 33.87 -16.99
C THR A 422 -4.07 33.43 -18.05
N ASN A 423 -5.36 33.53 -17.76
CA ASN A 423 -6.39 33.53 -18.79
C ASN A 423 -6.08 34.73 -19.68
N GLY A 424 -5.47 34.46 -20.83
CA GLY A 424 -5.35 35.42 -21.91
C GLY A 424 -6.76 35.86 -22.28
N VAL A 425 -7.13 37.05 -21.83
CA VAL A 425 -8.23 37.80 -22.41
C VAL A 425 -7.63 38.46 -23.65
N ASP A 426 -7.68 37.75 -24.78
CA ASP A 426 -7.59 38.36 -26.11
C ASP A 426 -9.00 38.59 -26.66
#